data_AF-A0A6L6XSW9-F1
#
_entry.id   AF-A0A6L6XSW9-F1
#
_cell.length_a   1.000
_cell.length_b   1.000
_cell.length_c   1.000
_cell.angle_alpha   90.00
_cell.angle_beta   90.00
_cell.angle_gamma   90.00
#
_symmetry.space_group_name_H-M   'P 1'
#
loop_
_entity.id
_entity.type
_entity.pdbx_description
1 polymer ?
#
loop_
_entity_poly.entity_id
_entity_poly.type
_entity_poly.pdbx_seq_one_letter_code
_entity_poly.pdbx_strand_id
1 'polypeptide(L)'
;MTVTGVGEERHASWLELFFDLVAVAGIGMLAHLLSEDTSTGGLAVYVIAYAAIWMLWACFTLYGNVAGTQVHVGVILAAMFVLGVMIAAIPEIHGEHARAFAIAYVVGRFLAGRPWDRTTVAADLPIVHAGAGIVPWVVSFWFEGTTQYVLWAVGIGLDLLFLVSTNKERLVADITARLARHPRGDEHPIEVREADVPHLTERLGLFVLIVVGEGLVQIIHAASEAEWDRSLAVAGAGAFALMVGLWAAAVRFGYAGVALLPEQALSPRLSWPAHLLATLALATIAPLVGELVARPRDDVSDHTVALLVTAYAGWAVLSAGILLAVGERRRAAYVGVCLGLAAAVVAVADLRSEGVVWVLAAGVLGALAARPSS
;
A
#
# COMPACT_ATOMS: atom_id res chain seq x y z
N MET A 1 -5.54 44.41 -14.80
CA MET A 1 -6.30 43.17 -14.50
C MET A 1 -5.48 42.02 -15.03
N THR A 2 -4.48 41.61 -14.26
CA THR A 2 -3.62 40.47 -14.58
C THR A 2 -4.37 39.22 -14.16
N VAL A 3 -4.76 38.41 -15.14
CA VAL A 3 -5.22 37.05 -14.92
C VAL A 3 -4.03 36.31 -14.31
N THR A 4 -4.07 36.05 -13.00
CA THR A 4 -3.19 35.07 -12.36
C THR A 4 -3.46 33.75 -13.06
N GLY A 5 -2.44 33.19 -13.71
CA GLY A 5 -2.53 31.88 -14.31
C GLY A 5 -3.12 30.92 -13.29
N VAL A 6 -4.17 30.21 -13.69
CA VAL A 6 -4.57 28.96 -13.05
C VAL A 6 -3.29 28.14 -13.00
N GLY A 7 -2.74 27.89 -11.81
CA GLY A 7 -1.53 27.09 -11.69
C GLY A 7 -1.79 25.78 -12.41
N GLU A 8 -0.94 25.42 -13.38
CA GLU A 8 -1.05 24.14 -14.08
C GLU A 8 -1.14 23.03 -13.02
N GLU A 9 -2.15 22.17 -13.13
CA GLU A 9 -2.26 20.99 -12.29
C GLU A 9 -0.97 20.18 -12.47
N ARG A 10 -0.25 19.97 -11.36
CA ARG A 10 1.01 19.25 -11.41
C ARG A 10 0.73 17.76 -11.53
N HIS A 11 1.14 17.21 -12.66
CA HIS A 11 1.05 15.78 -12.94
C HIS A 11 2.30 15.02 -12.50
N ALA A 12 2.12 13.73 -12.21
CA ALA A 12 3.20 12.81 -11.93
C ALA A 12 4.26 12.81 -13.05
N SER A 13 5.52 12.95 -12.66
CA SER A 13 6.65 12.92 -13.59
C SER A 13 7.05 11.49 -13.98
N TRP A 14 7.77 11.33 -15.09
CA TRP A 14 8.32 10.03 -15.52
C TRP A 14 9.22 9.39 -14.46
N LEU A 15 9.97 10.19 -13.71
CA LEU A 15 10.83 9.71 -12.63
C LEU A 15 10.01 9.10 -11.49
N GLU A 16 8.88 9.73 -11.15
CA GLU A 16 7.97 9.25 -10.11
C GLU A 16 7.26 7.97 -10.54
N LEU A 17 6.79 7.90 -11.79
CA LEU A 17 6.22 6.67 -12.34
C LEU A 17 7.23 5.53 -12.37
N PHE A 18 8.48 5.81 -12.74
CA PHE A 18 9.55 4.81 -12.71
C PHE A 18 9.84 4.34 -11.28
N PHE A 19 9.78 5.24 -10.29
CA PHE A 19 9.93 4.89 -8.88
C PHE A 19 8.82 3.96 -8.41
N ASP A 20 7.58 4.27 -8.78
CA ASP A 20 6.40 3.46 -8.44
C ASP A 20 6.50 2.05 -9.06
N LEU A 21 7.00 1.93 -10.29
CA LEU A 21 7.25 0.63 -10.93
C LEU A 21 8.28 -0.22 -10.17
N VAL A 22 9.39 0.37 -9.73
CA VAL A 22 10.41 -0.35 -8.94
C VAL A 22 9.82 -0.81 -7.61
N ALA A 23 9.01 0.02 -6.94
CA ALA A 23 8.35 -0.36 -5.70
C ALA A 23 7.37 -1.53 -5.89
N VAL A 24 6.60 -1.54 -6.99
CA VAL A 24 5.63 -2.61 -7.28
C VAL A 24 6.30 -3.92 -7.69
N ALA A 25 7.51 -3.92 -8.26
CA ALA A 25 8.26 -5.16 -8.50
C ALA A 25 8.42 -6.01 -7.22
N GLY A 26 8.40 -5.38 -6.04
CA GLY A 26 8.36 -6.08 -4.75
C GLY A 26 7.10 -6.88 -4.50
N ILE A 27 5.95 -6.46 -5.03
CA ILE A 27 4.68 -7.17 -4.91
C ILE A 27 4.73 -8.51 -5.64
N GLY A 28 5.34 -8.56 -6.83
CA GLY A 28 5.58 -9.81 -7.55
C GLY A 28 6.43 -10.80 -6.76
N MET A 29 7.52 -10.33 -6.15
CA MET A 29 8.36 -11.17 -5.30
C MET A 29 7.65 -11.63 -4.02
N LEU A 30 6.83 -10.76 -3.39
CA LEU A 30 6.05 -11.10 -2.21
C LEU A 30 4.92 -12.10 -2.51
N ALA A 31 4.36 -12.10 -3.73
CA ALA A 31 3.39 -13.09 -4.15
C ALA A 31 4.00 -14.51 -4.15
N HIS A 32 5.23 -14.66 -4.64
CA HIS A 32 5.95 -15.93 -4.57
C HIS A 32 6.18 -16.37 -3.12
N LEU A 33 6.62 -15.45 -2.25
CA LEU A 33 6.78 -15.71 -0.82
C LEU A 33 5.48 -16.22 -0.16
N LEU A 34 4.34 -15.60 -0.49
CA LEU A 34 3.03 -16.00 0.02
C LEU A 34 2.62 -17.41 -0.43
N SER A 35 3.00 -17.80 -1.65
CA SER A 35 2.70 -19.14 -2.20
C SER A 35 3.60 -20.25 -1.63
N GLU A 36 4.82 -19.92 -1.19
CA GLU A 36 5.79 -20.88 -0.67
C GLU A 36 5.59 -21.18 0.83
N ASP A 37 5.35 -20.16 1.66
CA ASP A 37 5.12 -20.30 3.10
C ASP A 37 3.75 -19.78 3.52
N THR A 38 2.79 -20.71 3.55
CA THR A 38 1.40 -20.48 3.97
C THR A 38 1.21 -20.53 5.50
N SER A 39 2.30 -20.67 6.27
CA SER A 39 2.20 -20.65 7.72
C SER A 39 1.81 -19.25 8.25
N THR A 40 1.33 -19.19 9.49
CA THR A 40 1.08 -17.90 10.16
C THR A 40 2.35 -17.04 10.26
N GLY A 41 3.52 -17.69 10.35
CA GLY A 41 4.82 -17.01 10.35
C GLY A 41 5.15 -16.41 8.99
N GLY A 42 5.00 -17.18 7.91
CA GLY A 42 5.16 -16.70 6.53
C GLY A 42 4.25 -15.52 6.20
N LEU A 43 2.97 -15.62 6.55
CA LEU A 43 2.01 -14.52 6.38
C LEU A 43 2.42 -13.26 7.15
N ALA A 44 2.89 -13.41 8.40
CA ALA A 44 3.36 -12.27 9.19
C ALA A 44 4.57 -11.59 8.53
N VAL A 45 5.53 -12.38 8.04
CA VAL A 45 6.71 -11.87 7.33
C VAL A 45 6.31 -11.17 6.03
N TYR A 46 5.38 -11.73 5.26
CA TYR A 46 4.79 -11.09 4.07
C TYR A 46 4.21 -9.70 4.39
N VAL A 47 3.37 -9.60 5.44
CA VAL A 47 2.75 -8.32 5.85
C VAL A 47 3.82 -7.31 6.29
N ILE A 48 4.81 -7.74 7.07
CA ILE A 48 5.91 -6.89 7.54
C ILE A 48 6.74 -6.39 6.36
N ALA A 49 7.11 -7.27 5.43
CA ALA A 49 7.93 -6.94 4.27
C ALA A 49 7.18 -5.99 3.32
N TYR A 50 5.90 -6.25 3.05
CA TYR A 50 5.04 -5.34 2.30
C TYR A 50 4.99 -3.96 2.94
N ALA A 51 4.69 -3.88 4.24
CA ALA A 51 4.60 -2.62 4.96
C ALA A 51 5.94 -1.87 4.99
N ALA A 52 7.08 -2.56 5.04
CA ALA A 52 8.41 -1.96 4.99
C ALA A 52 8.70 -1.33 3.61
N ILE A 53 8.44 -2.06 2.52
CA ILE A 53 8.59 -1.55 1.14
C ILE A 53 7.66 -0.36 0.91
N TRP A 54 6.40 -0.51 1.31
CA TRP A 54 5.40 0.55 1.24
C TRP A 54 5.81 1.79 2.04
N MET A 55 6.40 1.61 3.23
CA MET A 55 6.84 2.73 4.07
C MET A 55 7.95 3.54 3.39
N LEU A 56 8.92 2.88 2.77
CA LEU A 56 9.94 3.58 1.99
C LEU A 56 9.33 4.30 0.79
N TRP A 57 8.45 3.63 0.06
CA TRP A 57 7.72 4.22 -1.06
C TRP A 57 6.97 5.49 -0.61
N ALA A 58 6.21 5.44 0.48
CA ALA A 58 5.45 6.57 1.01
C ALA A 58 6.36 7.76 1.37
N CYS A 59 7.53 7.50 1.98
CA CYS A 59 8.48 8.55 2.33
C CYS A 59 9.01 9.30 1.11
N PHE A 60 9.42 8.58 0.07
CA PHE A 60 9.95 9.19 -1.16
C PHE A 60 8.84 9.78 -2.04
N THR A 61 7.63 9.22 -1.97
CA THR A 61 6.45 9.81 -2.61
C THR A 61 6.10 11.16 -2.01
N LEU A 62 6.10 11.27 -0.68
CA LEU A 62 5.90 12.58 -0.05
C LEU A 62 7.06 13.54 -0.37
N TYR A 63 8.32 13.06 -0.38
CA TYR A 63 9.45 13.90 -0.75
C TYR A 63 9.28 14.48 -2.17
N GLY A 64 8.97 13.65 -3.17
CA GLY A 64 8.70 14.10 -4.54
C GLY A 64 7.54 15.10 -4.61
N ASN A 65 6.47 14.82 -3.87
CA ASN A 65 5.32 15.71 -3.79
C ASN A 65 5.69 17.07 -3.19
N VAL A 66 6.37 17.12 -2.05
CA VAL A 66 6.68 18.38 -1.36
C VAL A 66 7.81 19.17 -2.03
N ALA A 67 8.84 18.49 -2.56
CA ALA A 67 9.97 19.16 -3.18
C ALA A 67 9.67 19.67 -4.59
N GLY A 68 8.76 19.02 -5.33
CA GLY A 68 8.36 19.43 -6.68
C GLY A 68 9.54 19.63 -7.63
N THR A 69 9.73 20.84 -8.13
CA THR A 69 10.84 21.14 -9.06
C THR A 69 12.23 21.08 -8.41
N GLN A 70 12.30 21.05 -7.08
CA GLN A 70 13.54 20.95 -6.30
C GLN A 70 13.92 19.50 -5.95
N VAL A 71 13.25 18.51 -6.55
CA VAL A 71 13.58 17.10 -6.32
C VAL A 71 15.01 16.79 -6.77
N HIS A 72 15.78 16.22 -5.86
CA HIS A 72 17.10 15.69 -6.17
C HIS A 72 16.96 14.30 -6.81
N VAL A 73 17.10 14.24 -8.14
CA VAL A 73 17.01 12.99 -8.92
C VAL A 73 17.92 11.89 -8.34
N GLY A 74 19.14 12.24 -7.93
CA GLY A 74 20.08 11.29 -7.32
C GLY A 74 19.58 10.62 -6.04
N VAL A 75 18.77 11.33 -5.23
CA VAL A 75 18.15 10.75 -4.03
C VAL A 75 17.09 9.71 -4.41
N ILE A 76 16.26 10.01 -5.42
CA ILE A 76 15.25 9.07 -5.91
C ILE A 76 15.90 7.84 -6.56
N LEU A 77 16.95 8.02 -7.37
CA LEU A 77 17.69 6.89 -7.95
C LEU A 77 18.35 6.02 -6.88
N ALA A 78 18.94 6.63 -5.84
CA ALA A 78 19.48 5.89 -4.71
C ALA A 78 18.37 5.14 -3.94
N ALA A 79 17.17 5.73 -3.82
CA ALA A 79 16.02 5.09 -3.21
C ALA A 79 15.54 3.87 -4.01
N MET A 80 15.49 3.97 -5.35
CA MET A 80 15.19 2.84 -6.23
C MET A 80 16.21 1.72 -6.06
N PHE A 81 17.50 2.04 -5.99
CA PHE A 81 18.54 1.03 -5.77
C PHE A 81 18.36 0.32 -4.44
N VAL A 82 18.12 1.07 -3.35
CA VAL A 82 17.86 0.50 -2.02
C VAL A 82 16.60 -0.38 -2.01
N LEU A 83 15.51 0.08 -2.64
CA LEU A 83 14.30 -0.73 -2.82
C LEU A 83 14.59 -2.01 -3.61
N GLY A 84 15.37 -1.93 -4.68
CA GLY A 84 15.79 -3.09 -5.45
C GLY A 84 16.57 -4.11 -4.61
N VAL A 85 17.46 -3.66 -3.72
CA VAL A 85 18.16 -4.54 -2.77
C VAL A 85 17.20 -5.19 -1.78
N MET A 86 16.23 -4.44 -1.25
CA MET A 86 15.19 -5.03 -0.39
C MET A 86 14.39 -6.09 -1.14
N ILE A 87 13.96 -5.80 -2.37
CA ILE A 87 13.16 -6.71 -3.18
C ILE A 87 13.94 -7.98 -3.52
N ALA A 88 15.21 -7.84 -3.89
CA ALA A 88 16.11 -8.97 -4.17
C ALA A 88 16.35 -9.87 -2.94
N ALA A 89 16.19 -9.35 -1.73
CA ALA A 89 16.33 -10.11 -0.50
C ALA A 89 15.07 -10.94 -0.13
N ILE A 90 13.93 -10.69 -0.77
CA ILE A 90 12.65 -11.34 -0.43
C ILE A 90 12.69 -12.88 -0.51
N PRO A 91 13.23 -13.51 -1.58
CA PRO A 91 13.19 -14.98 -1.72
C PRO A 91 13.83 -15.74 -0.55
N GLU A 92 14.87 -15.18 0.08
CA GLU A 92 15.52 -15.81 1.24
C GLU A 92 15.38 -14.94 2.50
N ILE A 93 14.27 -14.21 2.62
CA ILE A 93 13.98 -13.37 3.79
C ILE A 93 13.82 -14.19 5.08
N HIS A 94 13.58 -15.50 4.95
CA HIS A 94 13.56 -16.45 6.05
C HIS A 94 14.96 -16.90 6.53
N GLY A 95 16.00 -16.61 5.75
CA GLY A 95 17.36 -17.09 5.98
C GLY A 95 18.40 -15.98 5.84
N GLU A 96 19.42 -16.21 5.01
CA GLU A 96 20.62 -15.38 4.95
C GLU A 96 20.35 -13.94 4.50
N HIS A 97 19.29 -13.71 3.71
CA HIS A 97 18.96 -12.38 3.19
C HIS A 97 18.13 -11.51 4.15
N ALA A 98 17.63 -12.05 5.27
CA ALA A 98 16.84 -11.29 6.25
C ALA A 98 17.58 -10.03 6.75
N ARG A 99 18.88 -10.19 7.05
CA ARG A 99 19.72 -9.09 7.51
C ARG A 99 19.97 -8.06 6.40
N ALA A 100 20.14 -8.51 5.16
CA ALA A 100 20.30 -7.61 4.02
C ALA A 100 19.05 -6.75 3.80
N PHE A 101 17.86 -7.36 3.91
CA PHE A 101 16.58 -6.66 3.87
C PHE A 101 16.51 -5.57 4.95
N ALA A 102 16.84 -5.90 6.19
CA ALA A 102 16.82 -4.96 7.31
C ALA A 102 17.82 -3.80 7.14
N ILE A 103 19.04 -4.10 6.70
CA ILE A 103 20.07 -3.07 6.45
C ILE A 103 19.59 -2.12 5.34
N ALA A 104 19.07 -2.67 4.24
CA ALA A 104 18.55 -1.88 3.13
C ALA A 104 17.39 -0.98 3.58
N TYR A 105 16.45 -1.50 4.38
CA TYR A 105 15.37 -0.70 4.96
C TYR A 105 15.91 0.47 5.79
N VAL A 106 16.85 0.20 6.71
CA VAL A 106 17.47 1.24 7.55
C VAL A 106 18.17 2.31 6.70
N VAL A 107 18.95 1.90 5.69
CA VAL A 107 19.61 2.81 4.74
C VAL A 107 18.57 3.65 3.98
N GLY A 108 17.47 3.05 3.54
CA GLY A 108 16.37 3.71 2.86
C GLY A 108 15.71 4.78 3.73
N ARG A 109 15.46 4.47 5.02
CA ARG A 109 14.89 5.43 5.97
C ARG A 109 15.85 6.60 6.25
N PHE A 110 17.16 6.34 6.35
CA PHE A 110 18.15 7.41 6.44
C PHE A 110 18.22 8.27 5.17
N LEU A 111 18.13 7.65 3.99
CA LEU A 111 18.10 8.38 2.73
C LEU A 111 16.82 9.22 2.58
N ALA A 112 15.69 8.72 3.04
CA ALA A 112 14.41 9.44 3.06
C ALA A 112 14.43 10.65 4.00
N GLY A 113 15.22 10.61 5.08
CA GLY A 113 15.42 11.73 6.00
C GLY A 113 16.35 12.82 5.49
N ARG A 114 17.28 12.51 4.56
CA ARG A 114 18.33 13.45 4.10
C ARG A 114 17.82 14.75 3.46
N PRO A 115 16.78 14.75 2.61
CA PRO A 115 16.35 15.97 1.94
C PRO A 115 15.61 16.96 2.84
N TRP A 116 15.28 16.57 4.07
CA TRP A 116 14.56 17.40 5.02
C TRP A 116 15.57 18.17 5.86
N ASP A 117 15.71 19.46 5.57
CA ASP A 117 16.47 20.36 6.42
C ASP A 117 15.84 20.44 7.81
N ARG A 118 16.66 20.78 8.82
CA ARG A 118 16.23 20.79 10.24
C ARG A 118 15.07 21.78 10.52
N THR A 119 14.81 22.70 9.61
CA THR A 119 13.77 23.72 9.69
C THR A 119 12.53 23.37 8.86
N THR A 120 12.56 22.31 8.05
CA THR A 120 11.42 21.90 7.20
C THR A 120 10.60 20.81 7.88
N VAL A 121 9.33 21.09 8.15
CA VAL A 121 8.41 20.13 8.78
C VAL A 121 7.45 19.58 7.73
N ALA A 122 7.55 18.28 7.48
CA ALA A 122 6.63 17.53 6.64
C ALA A 122 5.40 17.16 7.47
N ALA A 123 4.35 17.96 7.39
CA ALA A 123 3.21 17.81 8.29
C ALA A 123 2.41 16.53 8.01
N ASP A 124 2.37 16.05 6.77
CA ASP A 124 1.46 14.98 6.35
C ASP A 124 2.01 13.56 6.49
N LEU A 125 3.33 13.40 6.63
CA LEU A 125 3.99 12.14 6.98
C LEU A 125 5.14 12.42 7.95
N PRO A 126 4.84 12.64 9.25
CA PRO A 126 5.84 13.05 10.23
C PRO A 126 6.91 11.98 10.50
N ILE A 127 6.66 10.74 10.08
CA ILE A 127 7.57 9.59 10.17
C ILE A 127 8.94 9.87 9.51
N VAL A 128 9.04 10.79 8.53
CA VAL A 128 10.33 11.17 7.92
C VAL A 128 11.29 11.84 8.92
N HIS A 129 10.75 12.40 10.02
CA HIS A 129 11.50 13.04 11.10
C HIS A 129 11.70 12.12 12.31
N ALA A 130 11.06 10.94 12.32
CA ALA A 130 11.09 10.01 13.44
C ALA A 130 12.14 8.92 13.22
N GLY A 131 13.14 8.88 14.09
CA GLY A 131 14.10 7.78 14.16
C GLY A 131 13.66 6.60 15.03
N ALA A 132 12.56 6.75 15.78
CA ALA A 132 12.14 5.75 16.77
C ALA A 132 11.80 4.40 16.12
N GLY A 133 11.10 4.39 14.98
CA GLY A 133 10.81 3.16 14.23
C GLY A 133 12.05 2.50 13.63
N ILE A 134 13.16 3.23 13.41
CA ILE A 134 14.41 2.68 12.87
C ILE A 134 15.17 1.88 13.95
N VAL A 135 15.04 2.24 15.23
CA VAL A 135 15.80 1.62 16.32
C VAL A 135 15.56 0.10 16.41
N PRO A 136 14.32 -0.42 16.42
CA PRO A 136 14.07 -1.86 16.41
C PRO A 136 14.72 -2.58 15.21
N TRP A 137 14.74 -1.95 14.03
CA TRP A 137 15.38 -2.53 12.84
C TRP A 137 16.89 -2.64 13.00
N VAL A 138 17.54 -1.62 13.56
CA VAL A 138 18.96 -1.68 13.87
C VAL A 138 19.23 -2.78 14.90
N VAL A 139 18.45 -2.82 16.00
CA VAL A 139 18.57 -3.86 17.03
C VAL A 139 18.38 -5.26 16.45
N SER A 140 17.55 -5.41 15.42
CA SER A 140 17.30 -6.70 14.75
C SER A 140 18.56 -7.29 14.06
N PHE A 141 19.63 -6.51 13.86
CA PHE A 141 20.87 -7.02 13.23
C PHE A 141 21.61 -8.05 14.07
N TRP A 142 21.28 -8.15 15.36
CA TRP A 142 21.88 -9.10 16.32
C TRP A 142 20.97 -10.29 16.62
N PHE A 143 19.83 -10.41 15.94
CA PHE A 143 18.87 -11.50 16.13
C PHE A 143 18.57 -12.17 14.79
N GLU A 144 18.15 -13.43 14.87
CA GLU A 144 17.76 -14.25 13.72
C GLU A 144 16.37 -14.85 13.97
N GLY A 145 15.70 -15.28 12.90
CA GLY A 145 14.39 -15.92 12.96
C GLY A 145 13.29 -15.02 13.54
N THR A 146 12.37 -15.60 14.31
CA THR A 146 11.15 -14.93 14.79
C THR A 146 11.42 -13.63 15.55
N THR A 147 12.46 -13.57 16.38
CA THR A 147 12.79 -12.34 17.14
C THR A 147 13.13 -11.18 16.21
N GLN A 148 13.78 -11.46 15.09
CA GLN A 148 14.12 -10.45 14.09
C GLN A 148 12.85 -9.84 13.49
N TYR A 149 11.88 -10.67 13.09
CA TYR A 149 10.61 -10.21 12.52
C TYR A 149 9.75 -9.47 13.52
N VAL A 150 9.74 -9.89 14.80
CA VAL A 150 9.03 -9.15 15.87
C VAL A 150 9.60 -7.74 16.01
N LEU A 151 10.92 -7.58 15.97
CA LEU A 151 11.55 -6.25 16.02
C LEU A 151 11.17 -5.39 14.81
N TRP A 152 11.10 -5.97 13.61
CA TRP A 152 10.65 -5.24 12.42
C TRP A 152 9.19 -4.80 12.55
N ALA A 153 8.30 -5.68 13.00
CA ALA A 153 6.90 -5.38 13.26
C ALA A 153 6.75 -4.27 14.32
N VAL A 154 7.54 -4.30 15.39
CA VAL A 154 7.58 -3.21 16.39
C VAL A 154 8.03 -1.90 15.76
N GLY A 155 9.08 -1.91 14.93
CA GLY A 155 9.54 -0.71 14.23
C GLY A 155 8.47 -0.08 13.35
N ILE A 156 7.79 -0.89 12.53
CA ILE A 156 6.66 -0.45 11.70
C ILE A 156 5.50 0.05 12.57
N GLY A 157 5.16 -0.69 13.64
CA GLY A 157 4.08 -0.32 14.55
C GLY A 157 4.34 1.02 15.26
N LEU A 158 5.58 1.30 15.63
CA LEU A 158 5.97 2.61 16.20
C LEU A 158 5.82 3.74 15.17
N ASP A 159 6.24 3.53 13.92
CA ASP A 159 6.08 4.52 12.86
C ASP A 159 4.60 4.80 12.56
N LEU A 160 3.78 3.75 12.44
CA LEU A 160 2.34 3.88 12.23
C LEU A 160 1.63 4.53 13.42
N LEU A 161 2.00 4.18 14.66
CA LEU A 161 1.47 4.82 15.86
C LEU A 161 1.81 6.31 15.86
N PHE A 162 3.07 6.65 15.56
CA PHE A 162 3.53 8.03 15.50
C PHE A 162 2.78 8.84 14.43
N LEU A 163 2.50 8.24 13.27
CA LEU A 163 1.70 8.85 12.20
C LEU A 163 0.30 9.24 12.66
N VAL A 164 -0.41 8.34 13.34
CA VAL A 164 -1.80 8.56 13.74
C VAL A 164 -1.94 9.37 15.03
N SER A 165 -0.96 9.30 15.94
CA SER A 165 -1.04 9.96 17.25
C SER A 165 -0.53 11.41 17.27
N THR A 166 0.26 11.81 16.27
CA THR A 166 0.98 13.09 16.30
C THR A 166 0.22 14.21 15.60
N ASN A 167 -0.20 15.21 16.38
CA ASN A 167 -0.83 16.41 15.85
C ASN A 167 0.21 17.38 15.26
N LYS A 168 -0.20 18.15 14.25
CA LYS A 168 0.64 19.17 13.58
C LYS A 168 1.24 20.16 14.57
N GLU A 169 0.44 20.66 15.51
CA GLU A 169 0.91 21.61 16.53
C GLU A 169 1.98 21.02 17.44
N ARG A 170 1.81 19.76 17.88
CA ARG A 170 2.78 19.06 18.71
C ARG A 170 4.09 18.81 17.97
N LEU A 171 4.01 18.40 16.71
CA LEU A 171 5.20 18.19 15.87
C LEU A 171 6.00 19.47 15.69
N VAL A 172 5.32 20.56 15.35
CA VAL A 172 5.96 21.88 15.21
C VAL A 172 6.57 22.30 16.55
N ALA A 173 5.83 22.19 17.66
CA ALA A 173 6.34 22.54 18.98
C ALA A 173 7.58 21.73 19.40
N ASP A 174 7.58 20.43 19.16
CA ASP A 174 8.72 19.54 19.47
C ASP A 174 9.95 19.90 18.65
N ILE A 175 9.78 20.19 17.35
CA ILE A 175 10.87 20.58 16.46
C ILE A 175 11.41 21.96 16.88
N THR A 176 10.53 22.94 17.15
CA THR A 176 10.93 24.25 17.69
C THR A 176 11.73 24.10 18.99
N ALA A 177 11.26 23.27 19.93
CA ALA A 177 11.93 23.04 21.20
C ALA A 177 13.28 22.31 21.05
N ARG A 178 13.46 21.48 20.01
CA ARG A 178 14.75 20.84 19.68
C ARG A 178 15.74 21.84 19.08
N LEU A 179 15.27 22.69 18.17
CA LEU A 179 16.09 23.74 17.56
C LEU A 179 16.55 24.78 18.58
N ALA A 180 15.66 25.21 19.48
CA ALA A 180 15.98 26.16 20.55
C ALA A 180 17.04 25.66 21.54
N ARG A 181 17.21 24.33 21.67
CA ARG A 181 18.23 23.71 22.53
C ARG A 181 19.61 23.60 21.88
N HIS A 182 19.74 23.87 20.58
CA HIS A 182 21.04 23.81 19.90
C HIS A 182 21.81 25.15 20.01
N PRO A 183 23.12 25.15 20.32
CA PRO A 183 23.90 26.39 20.54
C PRO A 183 24.07 27.29 19.30
N ARG A 184 23.71 26.78 18.12
CA ARG A 184 23.68 27.52 16.84
C ARG A 184 22.24 27.56 16.32
N GLY A 185 21.30 27.96 17.18
CA GLY A 185 19.91 28.12 16.78
C GLY A 185 19.83 29.19 15.70
N ASP A 186 19.89 28.77 14.45
CA ASP A 186 19.59 29.63 13.32
C ASP A 186 18.22 30.26 13.57
N GLU A 187 18.13 31.59 13.50
CA GLU A 187 16.88 32.36 13.58
C GLU A 187 15.95 32.11 12.38
N HIS A 188 16.21 31.06 11.60
CA HIS A 188 15.45 30.73 10.42
C HIS A 188 14.07 30.22 10.83
N PRO A 189 12.99 30.83 10.33
CA PRO A 189 11.64 30.41 10.65
C PRO A 189 11.42 28.97 10.19
N ILE A 190 10.73 28.19 11.03
CA ILE A 190 10.35 26.82 10.67
C ILE A 190 9.40 26.87 9.48
N GLU A 191 9.78 26.23 8.39
CA GLU A 191 8.98 26.11 7.19
C GLU A 191 8.14 24.84 7.28
N VAL A 192 6.85 24.98 7.51
CA VAL A 192 5.92 23.85 7.45
C VAL A 192 5.52 23.65 6.00
N ARG A 193 5.92 22.51 5.42
CA ARG A 193 5.51 22.13 4.07
C ARG A 193 4.41 21.09 4.14
N GLU A 194 3.33 21.40 3.44
CA GLU A 194 2.17 20.52 3.28
C GLU A 194 2.24 19.83 1.93
N ALA A 195 1.61 18.66 1.86
CA ALA A 195 1.46 17.95 0.60
C ALA A 195 0.55 18.72 -0.36
N ASP A 196 0.95 18.73 -1.62
CA ASP A 196 0.09 19.08 -2.74
C ASP A 196 -0.92 17.93 -2.94
N VAL A 197 -2.12 18.11 -2.39
CA VAL A 197 -3.15 17.05 -2.27
C VAL A 197 -3.62 16.51 -3.63
N PRO A 198 -3.90 17.33 -4.66
CA PRO A 198 -4.22 16.82 -5.99
C PRO A 198 -3.13 15.90 -6.54
N HIS A 199 -1.87 16.36 -6.57
CA HIS A 199 -0.75 15.56 -7.07
C HIS A 199 -0.49 14.32 -6.21
N LEU A 200 -0.63 14.42 -4.88
CA LEU A 200 -0.47 13.26 -3.99
C LEU A 200 -1.54 12.21 -4.29
N THR A 201 -2.79 12.63 -4.43
CA THR A 201 -3.92 11.73 -4.70
C THR A 201 -3.75 11.05 -6.06
N GLU A 202 -3.28 11.78 -7.07
CA GLU A 202 -2.92 11.21 -8.37
C GLU A 202 -1.88 10.10 -8.21
N ARG A 203 -0.80 10.33 -7.46
CA ARG A 203 0.24 9.32 -7.20
C ARG A 203 -0.26 8.10 -6.42
N LEU A 204 -1.11 8.29 -5.42
CA LEU A 204 -1.73 7.17 -4.71
C LEU A 204 -2.61 6.32 -5.66
N GLY A 205 -3.36 6.98 -6.55
CA GLY A 205 -4.18 6.29 -7.56
C GLY A 205 -3.35 5.55 -8.60
N LEU A 206 -2.25 6.15 -9.08
CA LEU A 206 -1.31 5.54 -10.02
C LEU A 206 -0.62 4.31 -9.40
N PHE A 207 -0.23 4.38 -8.14
CA PHE A 207 0.32 3.22 -7.44
C PHE A 207 -0.67 2.05 -7.42
N VAL A 208 -1.93 2.30 -7.06
CA VAL A 208 -2.99 1.26 -7.08
C VAL A 208 -3.22 0.71 -8.48
N LEU A 209 -3.20 1.56 -9.52
CA LEU A 209 -3.29 1.13 -10.90
C LEU A 209 -2.16 0.15 -11.26
N ILE A 210 -0.93 0.43 -10.84
CA ILE A 210 0.22 -0.44 -11.08
C ILE A 210 0.11 -1.73 -10.26
N VAL A 211 -0.35 -1.70 -9.00
CA VAL A 211 -0.61 -2.91 -8.19
C VAL A 211 -1.64 -3.83 -8.86
N VAL A 212 -2.74 -3.25 -9.35
CA VAL A 212 -3.75 -4.00 -10.12
C VAL A 212 -3.16 -4.55 -11.43
N GLY A 213 -2.32 -3.77 -12.11
CA GLY A 213 -1.60 -4.17 -13.31
C GLY A 213 -0.68 -5.38 -13.09
N GLU A 214 0.11 -5.35 -12.02
CA GLU A 214 0.96 -6.49 -11.60
C GLU A 214 0.11 -7.74 -11.33
N GLY A 215 -1.04 -7.58 -10.68
CA GLY A 215 -1.99 -8.67 -10.49
C GLY A 215 -2.52 -9.26 -11.80
N LEU A 216 -2.82 -8.42 -12.80
CA LEU A 216 -3.21 -8.89 -14.12
C LEU A 216 -2.07 -9.66 -14.82
N VAL A 217 -0.82 -9.22 -14.68
CA VAL A 217 0.34 -9.94 -15.22
C VAL A 217 0.44 -11.35 -14.62
N GLN A 218 0.26 -11.48 -13.29
CA GLN A 218 0.27 -12.77 -12.61
C GLN A 218 -0.87 -13.68 -13.07
N ILE A 219 -2.08 -13.14 -13.24
CA ILE A 219 -3.23 -13.89 -13.78
C ILE A 219 -2.96 -14.35 -15.23
N ILE A 220 -2.38 -13.48 -16.07
CA ILE A 220 -2.04 -13.82 -17.46
C ILE A 220 -0.97 -14.92 -17.49
N HIS A 221 0.06 -14.83 -16.64
CA HIS A 221 1.09 -15.84 -16.52
C HIS A 221 0.54 -17.19 -16.04
N ALA A 222 -0.34 -17.17 -15.04
CA ALA A 222 -1.04 -18.38 -14.58
C ALA A 222 -1.88 -19.01 -15.70
N ALA A 223 -2.56 -18.20 -16.50
CA ALA A 223 -3.36 -18.68 -17.63
C ALA A 223 -2.50 -19.20 -18.79
N SER A 224 -1.28 -18.68 -19.00
CA SER A 224 -0.40 -19.15 -20.09
C SER A 224 0.16 -20.55 -19.83
N GLU A 225 0.32 -20.92 -18.56
CA GLU A 225 0.80 -22.25 -18.14
C GLU A 225 -0.33 -23.28 -17.94
N ALA A 226 -1.59 -22.85 -17.96
CA ALA A 226 -2.75 -23.71 -17.76
C ALA A 226 -3.24 -24.41 -19.04
N GLU A 227 -4.06 -25.45 -18.90
CA GLU A 227 -4.74 -26.09 -20.03
C GLU A 227 -5.84 -25.19 -20.61
N TRP A 228 -5.78 -24.94 -21.92
CA TRP A 228 -6.72 -24.06 -22.61
C TRP A 228 -8.06 -24.75 -22.86
N ASP A 229 -9.03 -24.44 -22.01
CA ASP A 229 -10.38 -24.98 -22.11
C ASP A 229 -11.46 -23.97 -21.69
N ARG A 230 -12.71 -24.44 -21.67
CA ARG A 230 -13.86 -23.61 -21.28
C ARG A 230 -13.78 -23.12 -19.83
N SER A 231 -13.25 -23.92 -18.91
CA SER A 231 -13.14 -23.56 -17.50
C SER A 231 -12.10 -22.46 -17.30
N LEU A 232 -10.96 -22.55 -17.99
CA LEU A 232 -9.97 -21.47 -18.00
C LEU A 232 -10.58 -20.17 -18.57
N ALA A 233 -11.36 -20.25 -19.66
CA ALA A 233 -12.03 -19.08 -20.22
C ALA A 233 -13.04 -18.45 -19.23
N VAL A 234 -13.79 -19.26 -18.49
CA VAL A 234 -14.75 -18.77 -17.48
C VAL A 234 -14.03 -18.16 -16.27
N ALA A 235 -13.01 -18.82 -15.73
CA ALA A 235 -12.22 -18.31 -14.61
C ALA A 235 -11.47 -17.03 -14.99
N GLY A 236 -10.82 -17.01 -16.16
CA GLY A 236 -10.11 -15.85 -16.67
C GLY A 236 -11.01 -14.64 -16.92
N ALA A 237 -12.21 -14.85 -17.48
CA ALA A 237 -13.20 -13.78 -17.63
C ALA A 237 -13.69 -13.23 -16.28
N GLY A 238 -13.92 -14.12 -15.31
CA GLY A 238 -14.27 -13.71 -13.94
C GLY A 238 -13.15 -12.94 -13.26
N ALA A 239 -11.89 -13.38 -13.44
CA ALA A 239 -10.72 -12.76 -12.82
C ALA A 239 -10.50 -11.37 -13.41
N PHE A 240 -10.63 -11.23 -14.72
CA PHE A 240 -10.59 -9.93 -15.39
C PHE A 240 -11.72 -9.01 -14.90
N ALA A 241 -12.95 -9.51 -14.78
CA ALA A 241 -14.08 -8.74 -14.26
C ALA A 241 -13.85 -8.29 -12.80
N LEU A 242 -13.28 -9.16 -11.95
CA LEU A 242 -12.88 -8.83 -10.59
C LEU A 242 -11.82 -7.73 -10.58
N MET A 243 -10.72 -7.88 -11.33
CA MET A 243 -9.63 -6.88 -11.36
C MET A 243 -10.12 -5.52 -11.88
N VAL A 244 -10.93 -5.49 -12.94
CA VAL A 244 -11.56 -4.27 -13.45
C VAL A 244 -12.50 -3.66 -12.41
N GLY A 245 -13.27 -4.48 -11.69
CA GLY A 245 -14.12 -4.03 -10.60
C GLY A 245 -13.33 -3.40 -9.45
N LEU A 246 -12.25 -4.05 -9.02
CA LEU A 246 -11.36 -3.58 -7.96
C LEU A 246 -10.72 -2.24 -8.35
N TRP A 247 -10.21 -2.14 -9.59
CA TRP A 247 -9.71 -0.88 -10.14
C TRP A 247 -10.79 0.22 -10.14
N ALA A 248 -11.99 -0.09 -10.63
CA ALA A 248 -13.07 0.88 -10.70
C ALA A 248 -13.45 1.39 -9.30
N ALA A 249 -13.55 0.48 -8.33
CA ALA A 249 -13.90 0.82 -6.97
C ALA A 249 -12.78 1.60 -6.24
N ALA A 250 -11.51 1.20 -6.39
CA ALA A 250 -10.37 1.79 -5.69
C ALA A 250 -9.87 3.11 -6.30
N VAL A 251 -9.88 3.20 -7.63
CA VAL A 251 -9.27 4.30 -8.40
C VAL A 251 -10.34 5.19 -9.02
N ARG A 252 -11.26 4.62 -9.82
CA ARG A 252 -12.22 5.43 -10.59
C ARG A 252 -13.28 6.11 -9.72
N PHE A 253 -13.74 5.41 -8.69
CA PHE A 253 -14.79 5.84 -7.77
C PHE A 253 -14.33 5.86 -6.30
N GLY A 254 -13.03 5.71 -6.07
CA GLY A 254 -12.41 5.67 -4.75
C GLY A 254 -11.50 6.87 -4.49
N TYR A 255 -10.91 6.89 -3.29
CA TYR A 255 -9.98 7.93 -2.86
C TYR A 255 -8.80 7.27 -2.13
N ALA A 256 -7.56 7.69 -2.44
CA ALA A 256 -6.34 7.13 -1.87
C ALA A 256 -6.25 5.58 -1.97
N GLY A 257 -6.78 4.98 -3.04
CA GLY A 257 -6.79 3.52 -3.24
C GLY A 257 -7.83 2.75 -2.40
N VAL A 258 -8.63 3.46 -1.59
CA VAL A 258 -9.72 2.86 -0.82
C VAL A 258 -11.00 2.86 -1.65
N ALA A 259 -11.75 1.76 -1.57
CA ALA A 259 -12.92 1.54 -2.41
C ALA A 259 -14.04 2.55 -2.13
N LEU A 260 -14.62 3.13 -3.18
CA LEU A 260 -15.91 3.83 -3.14
C LEU A 260 -15.97 5.00 -2.16
N LEU A 261 -14.82 5.58 -1.82
CA LEU A 261 -14.73 6.78 -0.99
C LEU A 261 -14.95 8.04 -1.83
N PRO A 262 -15.73 9.02 -1.32
CA PRO A 262 -15.82 10.32 -1.95
C PRO A 262 -14.47 11.05 -1.90
N GLU A 263 -14.27 12.00 -2.82
CA GLU A 263 -13.09 12.85 -2.81
C GLU A 263 -12.95 13.56 -1.45
N GLN A 264 -11.72 13.63 -0.94
CA GLN A 264 -11.39 14.30 0.31
C GLN A 264 -12.09 13.69 1.55
N ALA A 265 -12.59 12.45 1.48
CA ALA A 265 -13.14 11.72 2.63
C ALA A 265 -12.14 11.57 3.78
N LEU A 266 -10.83 11.62 3.48
CA LEU A 266 -9.75 11.52 4.45
C LEU A 266 -8.84 12.74 4.35
N SER A 267 -8.33 13.17 5.50
CA SER A 267 -7.17 14.08 5.53
C SER A 267 -5.93 13.40 4.94
N PRO A 268 -4.98 14.16 4.35
CA PRO A 268 -3.75 13.58 3.76
C PRO A 268 -3.01 12.62 4.71
N ARG A 269 -3.02 12.93 6.01
CA ARG A 269 -2.42 12.09 7.06
C ARG A 269 -3.09 10.73 7.20
N LEU A 270 -4.42 10.69 7.19
CA LEU A 270 -5.18 9.44 7.34
C LEU A 270 -5.26 8.65 6.03
N SER A 271 -5.02 9.31 4.89
CA SER A 271 -4.89 8.64 3.59
C SER A 271 -3.74 7.64 3.57
N TRP A 272 -2.63 7.92 4.26
CA TRP A 272 -1.47 7.01 4.31
C TRP A 272 -1.77 5.62 4.91
N PRO A 273 -2.22 5.49 6.18
CA PRO A 273 -2.52 4.17 6.74
C PRO A 273 -3.70 3.49 6.03
N ALA A 274 -4.69 4.25 5.56
CA ALA A 274 -5.79 3.68 4.78
C ALA A 274 -5.29 3.11 3.44
N HIS A 275 -4.41 3.82 2.76
CA HIS A 275 -3.79 3.38 1.52
C HIS A 275 -2.90 2.14 1.71
N LEU A 276 -2.10 2.08 2.79
CA LEU A 276 -1.32 0.90 3.15
C LEU A 276 -2.22 -0.34 3.26
N LEU A 277 -3.30 -0.25 4.04
CA LEU A 277 -4.21 -1.38 4.26
C LEU A 277 -4.97 -1.77 2.99
N ALA A 278 -5.43 -0.78 2.22
CA ALA A 278 -6.13 -1.05 0.98
C ALA A 278 -5.24 -1.73 -0.06
N THR A 279 -4.03 -1.23 -0.24
CA THR A 279 -3.08 -1.78 -1.22
C THR A 279 -2.52 -3.13 -0.79
N LEU A 280 -2.31 -3.37 0.52
CA LEU A 280 -1.95 -4.69 1.04
C LEU A 280 -3.04 -5.73 0.69
N ALA A 281 -4.31 -5.38 0.88
CA ALA A 281 -5.41 -6.26 0.52
C ALA A 281 -5.44 -6.56 -0.99
N LEU A 282 -5.29 -5.53 -1.84
CA LEU A 282 -5.24 -5.72 -3.30
C LEU A 282 -4.04 -6.56 -3.75
N ALA A 283 -2.87 -6.31 -3.16
CA ALA A 283 -1.63 -7.06 -3.40
C ALA A 283 -1.69 -8.52 -2.90
N THR A 284 -2.61 -8.83 -1.97
CA THR A 284 -2.88 -10.20 -1.52
C THR A 284 -3.91 -10.90 -2.42
N ILE A 285 -4.98 -10.20 -2.81
CA ILE A 285 -6.06 -10.76 -3.65
C ILE A 285 -5.52 -11.19 -5.02
N ALA A 286 -4.71 -10.33 -5.65
CA ALA A 286 -4.22 -10.53 -7.01
C ALA A 286 -3.50 -11.88 -7.25
N PRO A 287 -2.44 -12.25 -6.51
CA PRO A 287 -1.76 -13.53 -6.71
C PRO A 287 -2.65 -14.73 -6.43
N LEU A 288 -3.51 -14.64 -5.40
CA LEU A 288 -4.45 -15.71 -5.07
C LEU A 288 -5.47 -15.94 -6.20
N VAL A 289 -5.94 -14.88 -6.86
CA VAL A 289 -6.80 -15.01 -8.05
C VAL A 289 -6.03 -15.67 -9.20
N GLY A 290 -4.73 -15.40 -9.36
CA GLY A 290 -3.87 -16.12 -10.29
C GLY A 290 -3.83 -17.62 -10.03
N GLU A 291 -3.71 -18.05 -8.77
CA GLU A 291 -3.78 -19.47 -8.38
C GLU A 291 -5.12 -20.12 -8.76
N LEU A 292 -6.24 -19.41 -8.54
CA LEU A 292 -7.58 -19.88 -8.92
C LEU A 292 -7.72 -20.05 -10.44
N VAL A 293 -7.10 -19.16 -11.22
CA VAL A 293 -7.11 -19.22 -12.70
C VAL A 293 -6.22 -20.34 -13.20
N ALA A 294 -5.10 -20.65 -12.53
CA ALA A 294 -4.23 -21.76 -12.89
C ALA A 294 -4.91 -23.13 -12.78
N ARG A 295 -5.88 -23.28 -11.86
CA ARG A 295 -6.58 -24.54 -11.58
C ARG A 295 -8.11 -24.34 -11.49
N PRO A 296 -8.76 -23.96 -12.60
CA PRO A 296 -10.13 -23.43 -12.57
C PRO A 296 -11.20 -24.46 -12.14
N ARG A 297 -10.91 -25.75 -12.28
CA ARG A 297 -11.82 -26.86 -11.92
C ARG A 297 -11.60 -27.41 -10.51
N ASP A 298 -10.46 -27.11 -9.92
CA ASP A 298 -10.08 -27.67 -8.64
C ASP A 298 -10.84 -26.95 -7.53
N ASP A 299 -11.09 -27.69 -6.45
CA ASP A 299 -11.60 -27.12 -5.23
C ASP A 299 -10.51 -26.25 -4.60
N VAL A 300 -10.92 -25.14 -4.00
CA VAL A 300 -9.98 -24.17 -3.42
C VAL A 300 -9.57 -24.67 -2.04
N SER A 301 -8.26 -24.62 -1.75
CA SER A 301 -7.79 -24.99 -0.42
C SER A 301 -8.37 -24.07 0.66
N ASP A 302 -8.70 -24.62 1.83
CA ASP A 302 -9.20 -23.84 2.99
C ASP A 302 -8.29 -22.66 3.32
N HIS A 303 -6.98 -22.83 3.12
CA HIS A 303 -5.99 -21.78 3.35
C HIS A 303 -6.12 -20.63 2.34
N THR A 304 -6.17 -20.94 1.03
CA THR A 304 -6.39 -19.95 -0.03
C THR A 304 -7.72 -19.22 0.17
N VAL A 305 -8.79 -19.94 0.53
CA VAL A 305 -10.09 -19.36 0.88
C VAL A 305 -9.95 -18.38 2.05
N ALA A 306 -9.31 -18.81 3.15
CA ALA A 306 -9.15 -17.99 4.34
C ALA A 306 -8.37 -16.69 4.05
N LEU A 307 -7.26 -16.75 3.31
CA LEU A 307 -6.47 -15.58 2.94
C LEU A 307 -7.25 -14.64 2.02
N LEU A 308 -7.88 -15.18 0.98
CA LEU A 308 -8.63 -14.41 -0.01
C LEU A 308 -9.82 -13.70 0.64
N VAL A 309 -10.59 -14.42 1.48
CA VAL A 309 -11.70 -13.87 2.26
C VAL A 309 -11.21 -12.81 3.23
N THR A 310 -10.08 -13.03 3.92
CA THR A 310 -9.53 -12.07 4.87
C THR A 310 -9.10 -10.77 4.18
N ALA A 311 -8.38 -10.87 3.07
CA ALA A 311 -7.96 -9.69 2.30
C ALA A 311 -9.16 -8.93 1.72
N TYR A 312 -10.10 -9.65 1.10
CA TYR A 312 -11.29 -9.07 0.49
C TYR A 312 -12.23 -8.43 1.53
N ALA A 313 -12.50 -9.13 2.63
CA ALA A 313 -13.30 -8.60 3.73
C ALA A 313 -12.59 -7.45 4.45
N GLY A 314 -11.27 -7.50 4.61
CA GLY A 314 -10.47 -6.41 5.17
C GLY A 314 -10.60 -5.13 4.34
N TRP A 315 -10.53 -5.24 3.01
CA TRP A 315 -10.75 -4.12 2.10
C TRP A 315 -12.18 -3.56 2.17
N ALA A 316 -13.18 -4.44 2.32
CA ALA A 316 -14.58 -4.06 2.53
C ALA A 316 -14.81 -3.32 3.85
N VAL A 317 -14.28 -3.85 4.96
CA VAL A 317 -14.40 -3.29 6.30
C VAL A 317 -13.71 -1.93 6.39
N LEU A 318 -12.53 -1.79 5.77
CA LEU A 318 -11.83 -0.51 5.68
C LEU A 318 -12.70 0.55 5.00
N SER A 319 -13.22 0.22 3.82
CA SER A 319 -14.04 1.13 3.01
C SER A 319 -15.34 1.49 3.74
N ALA A 320 -16.07 0.50 4.25
CA ALA A 320 -17.33 0.73 4.99
C ALA A 320 -17.10 1.49 6.30
N GLY A 321 -16.02 1.20 7.02
CA GLY A 321 -15.67 1.88 8.27
C GLY A 321 -15.38 3.37 8.07
N ILE A 322 -14.64 3.72 7.02
CA ILE A 322 -14.39 5.13 6.67
C ILE A 322 -15.68 5.81 6.21
N LEU A 323 -16.50 5.16 5.37
CA LEU A 323 -17.81 5.70 4.98
C LEU A 323 -18.71 5.96 6.19
N LEU A 324 -18.74 5.07 7.19
CA LEU A 324 -19.47 5.31 8.44
C LEU A 324 -18.91 6.51 9.21
N ALA A 325 -17.59 6.64 9.30
CA ALA A 325 -16.92 7.73 9.99
C ALA A 325 -17.23 9.12 9.37
N VAL A 326 -17.37 9.19 8.04
CA VAL A 326 -17.75 10.42 7.33
C VAL A 326 -19.27 10.63 7.19
N GLY A 327 -20.08 9.78 7.83
CA GLY A 327 -21.55 9.94 7.88
C GLY A 327 -22.34 9.30 6.74
N GLU A 328 -21.68 8.61 5.81
CA GLU A 328 -22.26 7.97 4.62
C GLU A 328 -22.89 6.59 4.92
N ARG A 329 -23.77 6.54 5.93
CA ARG A 329 -24.28 5.27 6.50
C ARG A 329 -24.94 4.33 5.49
N ARG A 330 -25.71 4.89 4.55
CA ARG A 330 -26.41 4.09 3.52
C ARG A 330 -25.41 3.44 2.55
N ARG A 331 -24.43 4.22 2.08
CA ARG A 331 -23.36 3.71 1.21
C ARG A 331 -22.51 2.68 1.95
N ALA A 332 -22.11 2.98 3.19
CA ALA A 332 -21.36 2.03 4.02
C ALA A 332 -22.09 0.69 4.18
N ALA A 333 -23.38 0.72 4.50
CA ALA A 333 -24.19 -0.49 4.63
C ALA A 333 -24.27 -1.25 3.30
N TYR A 334 -24.50 -0.55 2.19
CA TYR A 334 -24.60 -1.18 0.88
C TYR A 334 -23.28 -1.83 0.45
N VAL A 335 -22.17 -1.10 0.54
CA VAL A 335 -20.82 -1.61 0.23
C VAL A 335 -20.46 -2.78 1.14
N GLY A 336 -20.68 -2.64 2.45
CA GLY A 336 -20.42 -3.69 3.43
C GLY A 336 -21.25 -4.94 3.19
N VAL A 337 -22.53 -4.81 2.78
CA VAL A 337 -23.39 -5.95 2.45
C VAL A 337 -22.93 -6.62 1.15
N CYS A 338 -22.70 -5.88 0.06
CA CYS A 338 -22.30 -6.48 -1.22
C CYS A 338 -20.97 -7.23 -1.11
N LEU A 339 -19.96 -6.61 -0.51
CA LEU A 339 -18.65 -7.24 -0.35
C LEU A 339 -18.67 -8.31 0.76
N GLY A 340 -19.31 -8.03 1.90
CA GLY A 340 -19.39 -8.98 3.01
C GLY A 340 -20.17 -10.25 2.67
N LEU A 341 -21.25 -10.16 1.89
CA LEU A 341 -21.97 -11.33 1.42
C LEU A 341 -21.12 -12.17 0.46
N ALA A 342 -20.41 -11.55 -0.49
CA ALA A 342 -19.51 -12.30 -1.38
C ALA A 342 -18.42 -13.05 -0.59
N ALA A 343 -17.80 -12.38 0.39
CA ALA A 343 -16.84 -12.99 1.30
C ALA A 343 -17.43 -14.17 2.08
N ALA A 344 -18.65 -14.00 2.62
CA ALA A 344 -19.34 -15.04 3.37
C ALA A 344 -19.74 -16.25 2.50
N VAL A 345 -20.16 -16.02 1.25
CA VAL A 345 -20.45 -17.09 0.30
C VAL A 345 -19.18 -17.88 0.01
N VAL A 346 -18.06 -17.21 -0.32
CA VAL A 346 -16.78 -17.90 -0.57
C VAL A 346 -16.29 -18.66 0.66
N ALA A 347 -16.54 -18.16 1.87
CA ALA A 347 -16.09 -18.80 3.11
C ALA A 347 -16.89 -20.07 3.50
N VAL A 348 -18.13 -20.22 3.01
CA VAL A 348 -19.06 -21.28 3.49
C VAL A 348 -19.51 -22.21 2.37
N ALA A 349 -19.57 -21.73 1.13
CA ALA A 349 -19.99 -22.54 0.00
C ALA A 349 -18.82 -23.35 -0.55
N ASP A 350 -19.09 -24.63 -0.84
CA ASP A 350 -18.15 -25.51 -1.54
C ASP A 350 -18.13 -25.14 -3.03
N LEU A 351 -17.22 -24.25 -3.38
CA LEU A 351 -17.09 -23.65 -4.70
C LEU A 351 -15.76 -24.06 -5.33
N ARG A 352 -15.84 -24.42 -6.61
CA ARG A 352 -14.66 -24.51 -7.47
C ARG A 352 -14.01 -23.15 -7.66
N SER A 353 -12.74 -23.15 -8.02
CA SER A 353 -11.95 -21.94 -8.29
C SER A 353 -12.65 -20.94 -9.22
N GLU A 354 -13.23 -21.40 -10.34
CA GLU A 354 -13.99 -20.53 -11.25
C GLU A 354 -15.21 -19.87 -10.57
N GLY A 355 -15.89 -20.59 -9.66
CA GLY A 355 -17.04 -20.09 -8.92
C GLY A 355 -16.66 -19.03 -7.88
N VAL A 356 -15.55 -19.25 -7.16
CA VAL A 356 -15.02 -18.28 -6.18
C VAL A 356 -14.74 -16.93 -6.83
N VAL A 357 -14.06 -16.95 -7.98
CA VAL A 357 -13.72 -15.72 -8.73
C VAL A 357 -14.98 -14.95 -9.12
N TRP A 358 -16.02 -15.62 -9.63
CA TRP A 358 -17.27 -14.97 -10.02
C TRP A 358 -18.07 -14.42 -8.84
N VAL A 359 -18.06 -15.09 -7.68
CA VAL A 359 -18.72 -14.59 -6.47
C VAL A 359 -18.07 -13.30 -5.99
N LEU A 360 -16.73 -13.24 -5.96
CA LEU A 360 -16.00 -12.02 -5.60
C LEU A 360 -16.25 -10.91 -6.63
N ALA A 361 -16.18 -11.22 -7.93
CA ALA A 361 -16.48 -10.25 -8.99
C ALA A 361 -17.89 -9.67 -8.83
N ALA A 362 -18.90 -10.52 -8.58
CA ALA A 362 -20.28 -10.09 -8.36
C ALA A 362 -20.42 -9.19 -7.12
N GLY A 363 -19.68 -9.48 -6.04
CA GLY A 363 -19.63 -8.63 -4.85
C GLY A 363 -19.13 -7.22 -5.15
N VAL A 364 -18.01 -7.10 -5.87
CA VAL A 364 -17.43 -5.81 -6.25
C VAL A 364 -18.35 -5.06 -7.22
N LEU A 365 -18.83 -5.73 -8.26
CA LEU A 365 -19.74 -5.14 -9.25
C LEU A 365 -21.05 -4.68 -8.62
N GLY A 366 -21.58 -5.45 -7.65
CA GLY A 366 -22.70 -5.03 -6.83
C GLY A 366 -22.38 -3.75 -6.06
N ALA A 367 -21.25 -3.71 -5.35
CA ALA A 367 -20.85 -2.54 -4.56
C ALA A 367 -20.69 -1.26 -5.41
N LEU A 368 -20.28 -1.38 -6.69
CA LEU A 368 -20.17 -0.24 -7.61
C LEU A 368 -21.49 0.52 -7.83
N ALA A 369 -22.65 -0.09 -7.56
CA ALA A 369 -23.93 0.61 -7.60
C ALA A 369 -24.06 1.70 -6.51
N ALA A 370 -23.25 1.67 -5.46
CA ALA A 370 -23.15 2.72 -4.44
C ALA A 370 -22.11 3.80 -4.76
N ARG A 371 -21.59 3.86 -5.99
CA ARG A 371 -20.62 4.87 -6.42
C ARG A 371 -21.07 6.31 -6.07
N PRO A 372 -20.12 7.21 -5.75
CA PRO A 372 -20.43 8.62 -5.59
C PRO A 372 -21.13 9.19 -6.83
N SER A 373 -22.11 10.07 -6.63
CA SER A 373 -22.70 10.85 -7.72
C SER A 373 -21.66 11.85 -8.19
N SER A 374 -21.29 11.77 -9.47
CA SER A 374 -20.39 12.71 -10.15
C SER A 374 -20.90 14.13 -10.14
#